data_AF-A0A838EPG7-F1
#
_entry.id   AF-A0A838EPG7-F1
#
_cell.length_a   1.000
_cell.length_b   1.000
_cell.length_c   1.000
_cell.angle_alpha   90.00
_cell.angle_beta   90.00
_cell.angle_gamma   90.00
#
_symmetry.space_group_name_H-M   'P 1'
#
loop_
_entity.id
_entity.type
_entity.pdbx_description
1 polymer ?
#
loop_
_entity_poly.entity_id
_entity_poly.type
_entity_poly.pdbx_seq_one_letter_code
_entity_poly.pdbx_strand_id
1 'polypeptide(L)' 'MRTFDGFMVVLTEGLTALRTLTPGTTTYREKEQEMGRNCYEAEEHLPATELRLLRGSLGISESKWRKYKSAFINK' A
#
# COMPACT_ATOMS: atom_id res chain seq x y z
N MET A 1 -9.48 -1.34 -11.43
CA MET A 1 -10.43 -2.32 -10.86
C MET A 1 -10.15 -2.43 -9.36
N ARG A 2 -11.18 -2.41 -8.52
CA ARG A 2 -11.08 -2.65 -7.06
C ARG A 2 -11.24 -4.14 -6.77
N THR A 3 -10.29 -4.91 -7.29
CA THR A 3 -10.25 -6.38 -7.19
C THR A 3 -8.91 -6.79 -6.59
N PHE A 4 -8.82 -8.03 -6.10
CA PHE A 4 -7.58 -8.58 -5.55
C PHE A 4 -6.39 -8.37 -6.50
N ASP A 5 -6.52 -8.79 -7.76
CA ASP A 5 -5.46 -8.64 -8.77
C ASP A 5 -5.13 -7.17 -9.05
N GLY A 6 -6.15 -6.30 -9.04
CA GLY A 6 -5.95 -4.86 -9.18
C GLY A 6 -5.09 -4.30 -8.05
N PHE A 7 -5.38 -4.67 -6.81
CA PHE A 7 -4.60 -4.26 -5.65
C PHE A 7 -3.19 -4.87 -5.65
N MET A 8 -3.04 -6.12 -6.08
CA MET A 8 -1.73 -6.75 -6.27
C MET A 8 -0.83 -5.93 -7.20
N VAL A 9 -1.35 -5.50 -8.35
CA VAL A 9 -0.59 -4.71 -9.33
C VAL A 9 -0.18 -3.35 -8.74
N VAL A 10 -1.15 -2.55 -8.29
CA VAL A 10 -0.86 -1.16 -7.86
C VAL A 10 0.03 -1.10 -6.62
N LEU A 11 -0.12 -2.05 -5.68
CA LEU A 11 0.74 -2.11 -4.50
C LEU A 11 2.14 -2.63 -4.83
N THR A 12 2.28 -3.55 -5.78
CA THR A 12 3.60 -4.02 -6.25
C THR A 12 4.38 -2.89 -6.93
N GLU A 13 3.71 -2.16 -7.83
CA GLU A 13 4.31 -1.00 -8.51
C GLU A 13 4.69 0.08 -7.50
N GLY A 14 3.81 0.40 -6.55
CA GLY A 14 4.09 1.41 -5.55
C GLY A 14 5.22 1.02 -4.58
N LEU A 15 5.30 -0.25 -4.18
CA LEU A 15 6.44 -0.76 -3.40
C LEU A 15 7.75 -0.66 -4.18
N THR A 16 7.73 -0.98 -5.48
CA THR A 16 8.91 -0.90 -6.35
C THR A 16 9.36 0.55 -6.48
N ALA A 17 8.44 1.48 -6.71
CA ALA A 17 8.74 2.91 -6.77
C ALA A 17 9.34 3.42 -5.46
N LEU A 18 8.76 3.06 -4.31
CA LEU A 18 9.29 3.46 -3.00
C LEU A 18 10.71 2.95 -2.72
N ARG A 19 11.09 1.79 -3.28
CA ARG A 19 12.47 1.26 -3.16
C ARG A 19 13.48 2.07 -3.98
N THR A 20 13.03 2.71 -5.06
CA THR A 20 13.89 3.53 -5.93
C THR A 20 13.94 5.01 -5.53
N LEU A 21 12.99 5.46 -4.71
CA LEU A 21 12.90 6.85 -4.25
C LEU A 21 13.71 7.06 -2.98
N THR A 22 14.36 8.23 -2.88
CA THR A 22 15.08 8.64 -1.68
C THR A 22 14.10 8.97 -0.55
N PRO A 23 14.18 8.32 0.62
CA PRO A 23 13.31 8.63 1.75
C PRO A 23 13.40 10.10 2.15
N GLY A 24 12.25 10.70 2.46
CA GLY A 24 12.15 12.08 2.96
C GLY A 24 11.99 13.16 1.89
N THR A 25 12.15 12.84 0.60
CA THR A 25 11.80 13.77 -0.49
C THR A 25 10.28 13.92 -0.60
N THR A 26 9.84 15.02 -1.24
CA THR A 26 8.41 15.23 -1.55
C THR A 26 7.84 14.09 -2.37
N THR A 27 8.57 13.61 -3.38
CA THR A 27 8.15 12.50 -4.24
C THR A 27 8.00 11.18 -3.47
N TYR A 28 8.89 10.90 -2.51
CA TYR A 28 8.75 9.75 -1.63
C TYR A 28 7.49 9.86 -0.77
N ARG A 29 7.23 11.03 -0.17
CA ARG A 29 6.05 11.26 0.68
C ARG A 29 4.75 11.13 -0.11
N GLU A 30 4.69 11.71 -1.31
CA GLU A 30 3.53 11.58 -2.21
C GLU A 30 3.27 10.11 -2.56
N LYS A 31 4.32 9.35 -2.88
CA LYS A 31 4.17 7.93 -3.18
C LYS A 31 3.78 7.10 -1.95
N GLU A 32 4.29 7.46 -0.77
CA GLU A 32 3.91 6.83 0.50
C GLU A 32 2.43 7.09 0.83
N GLN A 33 1.92 8.29 0.53
CA GLN A 33 0.50 8.63 0.65
C GLN A 33 -0.38 7.86 -0.34
N GLU A 34 0.04 7.76 -1.60
CA GLU A 34 -0.67 6.95 -2.60
C GLU A 34 -0.75 5.49 -2.18
N MET A 35 0.35 4.93 -1.67
CA MET A 35 0.38 3.59 -1.08
C MET A 35 -0.60 3.47 0.09
N GLY A 36 -0.65 4.48 0.97
CA GLY A 36 -1.59 4.53 2.07
C GLY A 36 -3.05 4.50 1.63
N ARG A 37 -3.39 5.25 0.58
CA ARG A 37 -4.72 5.22 -0.03
C ARG A 37 -5.06 3.85 -0.59
N ASN A 38 -4.14 3.23 -1.34
CA ASN A 38 -4.34 1.89 -1.90
C ASN A 38 -4.52 0.83 -0.80
N CYS A 39 -3.78 0.93 0.31
CA CYS A 39 -3.98 0.06 1.48
C CYS A 39 -5.34 0.30 2.15
N TYR A 40 -5.81 1.55 2.25
CA TYR A 40 -7.13 1.87 2.78
C TYR A 40 -8.23 1.29 1.88
N GLU A 41 -8.17 1.54 0.57
CA GLU A 41 -9.15 1.02 -0.39
C GLU A 41 -9.16 -0.51 -0.44
N ALA A 42 -8.00 -1.17 -0.34
CA ALA A 42 -7.94 -2.62 -0.26
C ALA A 42 -8.71 -3.14 0.96
N GLU A 43 -8.56 -2.50 2.13
CA GLU A 43 -9.28 -2.91 3.35
C GLU A 43 -10.80 -2.75 3.24
N GLU A 44 -11.26 -1.70 2.54
CA GLU A 44 -12.69 -1.45 2.33
C GLU A 44 -13.33 -2.42 1.32
N HIS A 45 -12.54 -2.94 0.37
CA HIS A 45 -13.06 -3.71 -0.77
C HIS A 45 -12.77 -5.20 -0.73
N LEU A 46 -11.72 -5.63 -0.02
CA LEU A 46 -11.32 -7.03 0.04
C LEU A 46 -11.73 -7.65 1.38
N PRO A 47 -12.20 -8.91 1.39
CA PRO A 47 -12.43 -9.64 2.63
C PRO A 47 -11.12 -9.88 3.38
N ALA A 48 -11.21 -10.11 4.69
CA ALA A 48 -10.05 -10.29 5.57
C ALA A 48 -9.08 -11.41 5.11
N THR A 49 -9.61 -12.48 4.50
CA THR A 49 -8.82 -13.58 3.92
C THR A 49 -7.96 -13.12 2.76
N GLU A 50 -8.53 -12.38 1.81
CA GLU A 50 -7.84 -11.80 0.68
C GLU A 50 -6.85 -10.73 1.11
N LEU A 51 -7.18 -9.89 2.10
CA LEU A 51 -6.25 -8.91 2.67
C LEU A 51 -5.02 -9.57 3.32
N ARG A 52 -5.22 -10.71 3.98
CA ARG A 52 -4.12 -11.49 4.56
C ARG A 52 -3.25 -12.08 3.45
N LEU A 53 -3.86 -12.63 2.40
CA LEU A 53 -3.15 -13.17 1.25
C LEU A 53 -2.37 -12.10 0.49
N LEU A 54 -2.99 -10.94 0.25
CA LEU A 54 -2.42 -9.78 -0.43
C LEU A 54 -1.15 -9.31 0.29
N ARG A 55 -1.26 -9.04 1.60
CA ARG A 55 -0.10 -8.64 2.43
C ARG A 55 1.02 -9.67 2.42
N GLY A 56 0.66 -10.95 2.56
CA GLY A 56 1.62 -12.06 2.51
C GLY A 56 2.35 -12.13 1.16
N SER A 57 1.61 -12.01 0.06
CA SER A 57 2.14 -12.05 -1.31
C SER A 57 3.08 -10.87 -1.60
N LEU A 58 2.76 -9.69 -1.07
CA LEU A 58 3.58 -8.49 -1.21
C LEU A 58 4.75 -8.43 -0.22
N GLY A 59 4.85 -9.39 0.72
CA GLY A 59 5.86 -9.38 1.78
C GLY A 59 5.75 -8.15 2.70
N ILE A 60 4.55 -7.59 2.87
CA ILE A 60 4.32 -6.42 3.73
C ILE A 60 3.85 -6.90 5.11
N SER A 61 4.61 -6.54 6.14
CA SER A 61 4.17 -6.76 7.53
C SER A 61 2.96 -5.89 7.87
N GLU A 62 2.15 -6.34 8.84
CA GLU A 62 1.01 -5.56 9.31
C GLU A 62 1.43 -4.17 9.83
N SER A 63 2.57 -4.06 10.52
CA SER A 63 3.10 -2.78 10.99
C SER A 63 3.40 -1.82 9.84
N LYS A 64 4.00 -2.31 8.76
CA LYS A 64 4.32 -1.51 7.58
C LYS A 64 3.07 -1.13 6.80
N TRP A 65 2.09 -2.03 6.72
CA TRP A 65 0.77 -1.75 6.15
C TRP A 65 0.06 -0.62 6.89
N ARG A 66 0.02 -0.69 8.23
CA ARG A 66 -0.55 0.39 9.08
C ARG A 66 0.21 1.70 8.90
N LYS A 67 1.54 1.66 8.80
CA LYS A 67 2.36 2.86 8.52
C LYS A 67 1.95 3.55 7.22
N TYR A 68 1.79 2.80 6.13
CA TYR A 68 1.34 3.37 4.86
C TYR A 68 -0.05 3.98 5.00
N LYS A 69 -1.02 3.26 5.61
CA LYS A 69 -2.36 3.82 5.86
C LYS A 69 -2.32 5.12 6.68
N SER A 70 -1.53 5.17 7.75
CA SER A 70 -1.40 6.37 8.58
C SER A 70 -0.81 7.55 7.81
N ALA A 71 0.09 7.32 6.85
CA ALA A 71 0.62 8.38 5.99
C ALA A 71 -0.47 9.03 5.12
N PHE A 72 -1.51 8.29 4.76
CA PHE A 72 -2.68 8.82 4.03
C PHE A 72 -3.70 9.48 4.97
N ILE A 73 -4.01 8.88 6.11
CA ILE A 73 -5.05 9.37 7.05
C ILE A 73 -4.61 10.66 7.74
N ASN A 74 -3.34 10.80 8.09
CA ASN A 74 -2.80 11.95 8.83
C ASN A 74 -2.27 13.06 7.91
N LYS A 75 -2.78 13.17 6.69
CA LYS A 75 -2.37 14.17 5.70
C LYS A 75 -2.94 15.55 6.00
#